data_AF-A0A7W9X3R7-F1
#
_entry.id   AF-A0A7W9X3R7-F1
#
_cell.length_a   1.000
_cell.length_b   1.000
_cell.length_c   1.000
_cell.angle_alpha   90.00
_cell.angle_beta   90.00
_cell.angle_gamma   90.00
#
_symmetry.space_group_name_H-M   'P 1'
#
loop_
_entity.id
_entity.type
_entity.pdbx_description
1 polymer ?
#
loop_
_entity_poly.entity_id
_entity_poly.type
_entity_poly.pdbx_seq_one_letter_code
_entity_poly.pdbx_strand_id
1 'polypeptide(L)'
;MRNKGIEIDRRVLRDAAGTRGQLAIADTTDQGKNRPTKVAKLSQGELVRAELRDTQIVWLAEGRMTLTGYEQINDDAGQVVEFRQSWLVMLDSGPAIPEMGKRKVSPNT
;
A
#
# COMPACT_ATOMS: atom_id res chain seq x y z
N MET A 1 -4.68 -13.21 -3.60
CA MET A 1 -3.65 -12.15 -3.76
C MET A 1 -3.09 -12.28 -5.17
N ARG A 2 -2.56 -11.20 -5.74
CA ARG A 2 -2.17 -11.17 -7.15
C ARG A 2 -0.73 -10.69 -7.34
N ASN A 3 -0.08 -11.07 -8.44
CA ASN A 3 1.17 -10.47 -8.89
C ASN A 3 0.93 -9.88 -10.27
N LYS A 4 1.05 -8.56 -10.39
CA LYS A 4 0.68 -7.83 -11.62
C LYS A 4 -0.71 -8.21 -12.15
N GLY A 5 -1.68 -8.35 -11.24
CA GLY A 5 -3.07 -8.72 -11.57
C GLY A 5 -3.34 -10.22 -11.73
N ILE A 6 -2.32 -11.07 -11.80
CA ILE A 6 -2.48 -12.53 -11.94
C ILE A 6 -2.71 -13.15 -10.57
N GLU A 7 -3.77 -13.95 -10.41
CA GLU A 7 -4.08 -14.63 -9.15
C GLU A 7 -3.01 -15.68 -8.78
N ILE A 8 -2.55 -15.65 -7.53
CA ILE A 8 -1.57 -16.59 -7.00
C ILE A 8 -2.20 -17.45 -5.91
N ASP A 9 -1.84 -18.74 -5.89
CA ASP A 9 -2.20 -19.66 -4.81
C ASP A 9 -1.65 -19.15 -3.46
N ARG A 10 -2.53 -19.15 -2.45
CA ARG A 10 -2.21 -18.67 -1.11
C ARG A 10 -1.04 -19.39 -0.46
N ARG A 11 -0.79 -20.66 -0.78
CA ARG A 11 0.31 -21.46 -0.22
C ARG A 11 1.66 -20.88 -0.60
N VAL A 12 1.84 -20.50 -1.87
CA VAL A 12 3.09 -19.93 -2.39
C VAL A 12 3.45 -18.62 -1.69
N LEU A 13 2.45 -17.84 -1.28
CA LEU A 13 2.65 -16.55 -0.64
C LEU A 13 3.06 -16.64 0.84
N ARG A 14 2.69 -17.72 1.52
CA ARG A 14 3.07 -17.92 2.92
C ARG A 14 4.59 -18.07 3.06
N ASP A 15 5.22 -18.66 2.05
CA ASP A 15 6.65 -18.96 2.02
C ASP A 15 7.46 -17.90 1.26
N ALA A 16 6.79 -16.91 0.65
CA ALA A 16 7.45 -15.86 -0.11
C ALA A 16 8.11 -14.82 0.81
N ALA A 17 9.33 -14.42 0.47
CA ALA A 17 10.00 -13.30 1.12
C ALA A 17 9.22 -12.00 0.84
N GLY A 18 8.57 -11.46 1.88
CA GLY A 18 7.86 -10.18 1.80
C GLY A 18 8.82 -9.00 1.68
N THR A 19 8.30 -7.83 1.27
CA THR A 19 9.06 -6.57 1.30
C THR A 19 8.89 -5.90 2.66
N ARG A 20 9.98 -5.76 3.41
CA ARG A 20 9.99 -5.04 4.69
C ARG A 20 10.04 -3.53 4.46
N GLY A 21 9.31 -2.75 5.23
CA GLY A 21 9.30 -1.30 5.10
C GLY A 21 8.33 -0.62 6.05
N GLN A 22 8.19 0.69 5.92
CA GLN A 22 7.18 1.47 6.61
C GLN A 22 5.90 1.48 5.79
N LEU A 23 4.83 0.94 6.36
CA LEU A 23 3.50 0.99 5.76
C LEU A 23 2.73 2.18 6.35
N ALA A 24 2.33 3.12 5.50
CA ALA A 24 1.49 4.25 5.87
C ALA A 24 0.15 4.18 5.13
N ILE A 25 -0.96 4.42 5.83
CA ILE A 25 -2.29 4.56 5.24
C ILE A 25 -2.74 5.99 5.45
N ALA A 26 -2.99 6.72 4.36
CA ALA A 26 -3.40 8.11 4.40
C ALA A 26 -4.69 8.33 3.60
N ASP A 27 -5.49 9.29 4.06
CA ASP A 27 -6.61 9.80 3.28
C ASP A 27 -6.09 10.67 2.12
N THR A 28 -6.67 10.50 0.95
CA THR A 28 -6.39 11.29 -0.25
C THR A 28 -7.68 11.63 -0.98
N THR A 29 -7.64 12.70 -1.76
CA THR A 29 -8.72 13.01 -2.70
C THR A 29 -8.32 12.50 -4.07
N ASP A 30 -9.02 11.48 -4.57
CA ASP A 30 -8.81 10.99 -5.93
C ASP A 30 -9.38 12.02 -6.92
N GLN A 31 -8.50 12.70 -7.67
CA GLN A 31 -8.87 13.75 -8.62
C GLN A 31 -9.80 13.24 -9.74
N GLY A 32 -9.84 11.93 -10.01
CA GLY A 32 -10.74 11.35 -11.00
C GLY A 32 -12.12 10.96 -10.46
N LYS A 33 -12.24 10.72 -9.14
CA LYS A 33 -13.46 10.18 -8.51
C LYS A 33 -14.16 11.15 -7.56
N ASN A 34 -13.56 12.32 -7.31
CA ASN A 34 -14.10 13.39 -6.45
C ASN A 34 -14.64 12.90 -5.10
N ARG A 35 -14.01 11.87 -4.53
CA ARG A 35 -14.33 11.34 -3.21
C ARG A 35 -13.06 11.18 -2.38
N PRO A 36 -13.15 11.32 -1.05
CA PRO A 36 -12.11 10.85 -0.15
C PRO A 36 -11.90 9.34 -0.35
N THR A 37 -10.65 8.94 -0.54
CA THR A 37 -10.23 7.54 -0.62
C THR A 37 -9.01 7.33 0.26
N LYS A 38 -8.66 6.07 0.55
CA LYS A 38 -7.42 5.75 1.27
C LYS A 38 -6.37 5.24 0.31
N VAL A 39 -5.13 5.62 0.56
CA VAL A 39 -3.96 5.07 -0.12
C VAL A 39 -3.04 4.43 0.91
N ALA A 40 -2.68 3.17 0.68
CA ALA A 40 -1.63 2.50 1.41
C ALA A 40 -0.31 2.60 0.64
N LYS A 41 0.74 3.07 1.29
CA LYS A 41 2.09 3.20 0.73
C LYS A 41 3.08 2.41 1.56
N LEU A 42 3.85 1.55 0.90
CA LEU A 42 4.99 0.87 1.49
C LEU A 42 6.26 1.60 1.06
N SER A 43 7.02 2.13 2.01
CA SER A 43 8.30 2.80 1.77
C SER A 43 9.48 2.08 2.43
N GLN A 44 10.67 2.23 1.84
CA GLN A 44 11.96 1.86 2.42
C GLN A 44 12.83 3.12 2.42
N GLY A 45 12.86 3.83 3.55
CA GLY A 45 13.39 5.19 3.61
C GLY A 45 12.54 6.12 2.74
N GLU A 46 13.17 6.91 1.88
CA GLU A 46 12.49 7.83 0.94
C GLU A 46 11.88 7.12 -0.28
N LEU A 47 12.21 5.85 -0.52
CA LEU A 47 11.78 5.15 -1.72
C LEU A 47 10.44 4.45 -1.50
N VAL A 48 9.41 4.89 -2.22
CA VAL A 48 8.12 4.18 -2.30
C VAL A 48 8.31 2.91 -3.11
N ARG A 49 8.07 1.76 -2.49
CA ARG A 49 8.19 0.43 -3.11
C ARG A 49 6.90 -0.02 -3.76
N ALA A 50 5.77 0.28 -3.14
CA ALA A 50 4.46 -0.11 -3.63
C ALA A 50 3.39 0.86 -3.11
N GLU A 51 2.32 1.01 -3.90
CA GLU A 51 1.16 1.83 -3.57
C GLU A 51 -0.13 1.05 -3.91
N LEU A 52 -1.10 1.07 -3.00
CA LEU A 52 -2.47 0.62 -3.24
C LEU A 52 -3.42 1.81 -3.10
N ARG A 53 -4.19 2.07 -4.15
CA ARG A 53 -5.25 3.09 -4.18
C ARG A 53 -6.59 2.49 -3.83
N ASP A 54 -7.49 3.34 -3.33
CA ASP A 54 -8.83 2.94 -2.86
C ASP A 54 -8.75 1.76 -1.87
N THR A 55 -7.81 1.87 -0.92
CA THR A 55 -7.43 0.78 -0.03
C THR A 55 -8.52 0.49 1.00
N GLN A 56 -8.77 -0.80 1.20
CA GLN A 56 -9.67 -1.34 2.21
C GLN A 56 -8.96 -2.44 3.02
N ILE A 57 -9.22 -2.49 4.32
CA ILE A 57 -8.83 -3.63 5.16
C ILE A 57 -9.95 -4.66 5.05
N VAL A 58 -9.62 -5.86 4.55
CA VAL A 58 -10.61 -6.94 4.39
C VAL A 58 -10.47 -8.04 5.43
N TRP A 59 -9.34 -8.06 6.15
CA TRP A 59 -9.10 -8.98 7.25
C TRP A 59 -8.02 -8.42 8.19
N LEU A 60 -8.16 -8.67 9.49
CA LEU A 60 -7.22 -8.29 10.53
C LEU A 60 -7.27 -9.35 11.63
N ALA A 61 -6.12 -9.94 11.98
CA ALA A 61 -5.97 -10.79 13.15
C ALA A 61 -4.50 -10.83 13.59
N GLU A 62 -4.26 -10.80 14.90
CA GLU A 62 -2.95 -11.12 15.52
C GLU A 62 -1.74 -10.44 14.84
N GLY A 63 -1.79 -9.12 14.65
CA GLY A 63 -0.70 -8.37 14.02
C GLY A 63 -0.54 -8.60 12.51
N ARG A 64 -1.47 -9.31 11.88
CA ARG A 64 -1.55 -9.49 10.44
C ARG A 64 -2.81 -8.85 9.89
N MET A 65 -2.71 -8.28 8.69
CA MET A 65 -3.87 -7.73 7.99
C MET A 65 -3.79 -8.01 6.50
N THR A 66 -4.95 -8.06 5.84
CA THR A 66 -5.03 -8.06 4.39
C THR A 66 -5.59 -6.73 3.92
N LEU A 67 -4.79 -6.02 3.13
CA LEU A 67 -5.21 -4.82 2.40
C LEU A 67 -5.63 -5.22 1.00
N THR A 68 -6.66 -4.59 0.45
CA THR A 68 -7.01 -4.70 -0.97
C THR A 68 -7.24 -3.32 -1.55
N GLY A 69 -6.89 -3.14 -2.82
CA GLY A 69 -7.11 -1.90 -3.55
C GLY A 69 -6.71 -2.08 -5.01
N TYR A 70 -6.25 -0.99 -5.61
CA TYR A 70 -5.76 -0.96 -6.98
C TYR A 70 -4.29 -0.58 -7.01
N GLU A 71 -3.50 -1.36 -7.74
CA GLU A 71 -2.10 -1.08 -8.00
C GLU A 71 -1.97 -0.56 -9.45
N GLN A 72 -1.15 0.48 -9.62
CA GLN A 72 -0.86 1.06 -10.92
C GLN A 72 0.60 0.78 -11.28
N ILE A 73 0.84 0.21 -12.45
CA ILE A 73 2.18 -0.02 -12.99
C ILE A 73 2.26 0.53 -14.40
N ASN A 74 3.47 0.79 -14.88
CA ASN A 74 3.70 0.95 -16.31
C ASN A 74 3.88 -0.43 -16.94
N ASP A 75 3.18 -0.70 -18.02
CA ASP A 75 3.42 -1.89 -18.85
C ASP A 75 4.68 -1.73 -19.72
N ASP A 76 5.01 -2.75 -20.50
CA ASP A 76 6.18 -2.76 -21.40
C ASP A 76 6.08 -1.70 -22.52
N ALA A 77 4.87 -1.22 -22.81
CA ALA A 77 4.61 -0.14 -23.76
C ALA A 77 4.62 1.25 -23.09
N GLY A 78 4.89 1.33 -21.78
CA GLY A 78 4.89 2.56 -21.00
C GLY A 78 3.49 3.10 -20.68
N GLN A 79 2.43 2.32 -20.90
CA GLN A 79 1.07 2.70 -20.54
C GLN A 79 0.81 2.39 -19.06
N VAL A 80 0.11 3.29 -18.40
CA VAL A 80 -0.33 3.08 -17.03
C VAL A 80 -1.49 2.08 -17.04
N VAL A 81 -1.28 0.92 -16.44
CA VAL A 81 -2.31 -0.11 -16.26
C VAL A 81 -2.66 -0.22 -14.79
N GLU A 82 -3.96 -0.36 -14.52
CA GLU A 82 -4.49 -0.51 -13.17
C GLU A 82 -5.10 -1.91 -13.01
N PHE A 83 -4.76 -2.59 -11.92
CA PHE A 83 -5.35 -3.89 -11.60
C PHE A 83 -5.68 -4.00 -10.12
N ARG A 84 -6.69 -4.81 -9.81
CA ARG A 84 -7.05 -5.08 -8.43
C ARG A 84 -5.99 -5.94 -7.76
N GLN A 85 -5.52 -5.51 -6.60
CA GLN A 85 -4.42 -6.12 -5.87
C GLN A 85 -4.76 -6.27 -4.38
N SER A 86 -4.10 -7.23 -3.73
CA SER A 86 -4.17 -7.38 -2.27
C SER A 86 -2.79 -7.66 -1.68
N TRP A 87 -2.49 -7.05 -0.53
CA TRP A 87 -1.26 -7.26 0.23
C TRP A 87 -1.57 -7.99 1.54
N LEU A 88 -0.77 -9.01 1.86
CA LEU A 88 -0.72 -9.59 3.19
C LEU A 88 0.37 -8.85 3.94
N VAL A 89 -0.04 -8.18 5.01
CA VAL A 89 0.84 -7.37 5.84
C VAL A 89 1.03 -8.10 7.16
N MET A 90 2.28 -8.21 7.58
CA MET A 90 2.65 -8.66 8.92
C MET A 90 3.33 -7.48 9.60
N LEU A 91 2.83 -7.12 10.77
CA LEU A 91 3.46 -6.10 11.59
C LEU A 91 4.67 -6.71 12.28
N ASP A 92 5.83 -6.09 12.07
CA ASP A 92 7.03 -6.44 12.82
C ASP A 92 6.82 -6.02 14.28
N SER A 93 7.18 -6.88 15.24
CA SER A 93 7.19 -6.54 16.67
C SER A 93 8.39 -5.65 17.07
N GLY A 94 9.01 -4.97 16.11
CA GLY A 94 10.16 -4.08 16.31
C GLY A 94 9.74 -2.68 16.78
N PRO A 95 10.69 -1.87 17.29
CA PRO A 95 10.38 -0.51 17.72
C PRO A 95 9.77 0.31 16.57
N ALA A 96 8.72 1.08 16.88
CA ALA A 96 8.09 1.97 15.92
C ALA A 96 9.16 2.88 15.30
N ILE A 97 9.28 2.87 13.96
CA ILE A 97 10.11 3.83 13.25
C ILE A 97 9.53 5.21 13.56
N PRO A 98 10.33 6.18 14.04
CA PRO A 98 9.82 7.46 14.49
C PRO A 98 9.01 8.14 13.38
N GLU A 99 7.90 8.76 13.77
CA GLU A 99 6.97 9.43 12.86
C GLU A 99 7.74 10.47 12.02
N MET A 100 7.76 10.30 10.70
CA MET A 100 8.41 11.26 9.81
C MET A 100 7.64 12.59 9.93
N GLY A 101 8.32 13.61 10.46
CA GLY A 101 7.70 14.83 10.98
C GLY A 101 6.63 15.41 10.05
N LYS A 102 5.43 15.66 10.61
CA LYS A 102 4.37 16.34 9.88
C LYS A 102 4.90 17.70 9.43
N ARG A 103 5.00 17.92 8.13
CA ARG A 103 5.26 19.26 7.57
C ARG A 103 4.17 20.18 8.12
N LYS A 104 4.56 21.10 9.00
CA LYS A 104 3.68 22.19 9.45
C LYS A 104 3.31 22.99 8.21
N VAL A 105 2.05 22.89 7.79
CA VAL A 105 1.50 23.83 6.82
C VAL A 105 1.25 25.11 7.60
N SER A 106 2.12 26.10 7.42
CA SER A 106 1.90 27.44 7.95
C SER A 106 0.62 28.02 7.30
N PRO A 107 -0.30 28.62 8.07
CA PRO A 107 -1.37 29.42 7.50
C PRO A 107 -0.75 30.64 6.83
N ASN A 108 -1.04 30.88 5.55
CA ASN A 108 -0.76 32.17 4.94
C ASN A 108 -1.67 33.20 5.60
N THR A 109 -1.05 34.21 6.22
CA THR A 109 -1.68 35.50 6.56
C THR A 109 -1.74 36.36 5.31
#